data_AF-A0A8H4A9A2-F1
#
_entry.id   AF-A0A8H4A9A2-F1
#
_cell.length_a   1.000
_cell.length_b   1.000
_cell.length_c   1.000
_cell.angle_alpha   90.00
_cell.angle_beta   90.00
_cell.angle_gamma   90.00
#
_symmetry.space_group_name_H-M   'P 1'
#
loop_
_entity.id
_entity.type
_entity.pdbx_description
1 polymer ?
#
loop_
_entity_poly.entity_id
_entity_poly.type
_entity_poly.pdbx_seq_one_letter_code
_entity_poly.pdbx_strand_id
1 'polypeptide(L)'
;MIPYIRNESQIQPYLDVLSFKPVSKSLETLQTSLDQIYDMAIFYDADNVIFGIFPEENNIIIHMYEDYQEINQAFINAVEPYGPKIIFHPREISLNTEISVNKRTLDILLLGGYGIVNQHKGCSMVFLAKAKNETKNYIVTAEHCGDDTEFFYRAWNKPRTNELVGPMLPDENEHYDVGLIDLSNMSKFLKPLPSIRNTDS
;
A
#
# COMPACT_ATOMS: atom_id res chain seq x y z
N MET A 1 6.20 29.58 10.89
CA MET A 1 5.80 28.24 11.36
C MET A 1 7.02 27.36 11.67
N ILE A 2 8.03 27.24 10.79
CA ILE A 2 9.27 26.49 11.04
C ILE A 2 10.05 26.88 12.32
N PRO A 3 10.19 28.19 12.67
CA PRO A 3 10.92 28.57 13.89
C PRO A 3 10.27 28.06 15.18
N TYR A 4 8.95 27.94 15.21
CA TYR A 4 8.19 27.45 16.36
C TYR A 4 8.44 25.96 16.59
N ILE A 5 8.30 25.13 15.54
CA ILE A 5 8.52 23.68 15.59
C ILE A 5 9.96 23.35 15.97
N ARG A 6 10.94 24.09 15.42
CA ARG A 6 12.35 23.90 15.79
C ARG A 6 12.63 24.22 17.25
N ASN A 7 11.83 25.08 17.88
CA ASN A 7 12.02 25.48 19.27
C ASN A 7 11.31 24.56 20.28
N GLU A 8 10.55 23.57 19.79
CA GLU A 8 9.90 22.57 20.65
C GLU A 8 10.95 21.63 21.26
N SER A 9 10.93 21.47 22.58
CA SER A 9 11.93 20.65 23.30
C SER A 9 11.93 19.19 22.87
N GLN A 10 10.80 18.70 22.36
CA GLN A 10 10.64 17.34 21.84
C GLN A 10 11.31 17.15 20.47
N ILE A 11 11.44 18.22 19.68
CA ILE A 11 12.04 18.18 18.34
C ILE A 11 13.55 18.39 18.39
N GLN A 12 14.04 19.10 19.41
CA GLN A 12 15.46 19.41 19.60
C GLN A 12 16.42 18.21 19.41
N PRO A 13 16.16 17.01 19.97
CA PRO A 13 17.05 15.86 19.80
C PRO A 13 17.16 15.36 18.35
N TYR A 14 16.21 15.73 17.49
CA TYR A 14 16.08 15.24 16.12
C TYR A 14 16.46 16.28 15.07
N LEU A 15 16.85 17.50 15.48
CA LEU A 15 17.13 18.59 14.52
C LEU A 15 18.26 18.27 13.54
N ASP A 16 19.22 17.44 13.95
CA ASP A 16 20.36 17.04 13.12
C ASP A 16 19.97 15.99 12.05
N VAL A 17 18.81 15.34 12.20
CA VAL A 17 18.31 14.31 11.27
C VAL A 17 17.03 14.72 10.54
N LEU A 18 16.36 15.79 10.98
CA LEU A 18 15.15 16.32 10.36
C LEU A 18 15.46 17.46 9.39
N SER A 19 14.90 17.37 8.19
CA SER A 19 14.93 18.44 7.20
C SER A 19 13.52 19.01 7.01
N PHE A 20 13.37 20.31 7.24
CA PHE A 20 12.11 21.02 7.03
C PHE A 20 12.21 21.83 5.74
N LYS A 21 11.34 21.51 4.78
CA LYS A 21 11.18 22.29 3.55
C LYS A 21 9.98 23.22 3.70
N PRO A 22 10.08 24.50 3.30
CA PRO A 22 8.92 25.36 3.21
C PRO A 22 7.97 24.83 2.14
N VAL A 23 6.68 24.95 2.40
CA VAL A 23 5.59 24.48 1.54
C VAL A 23 4.61 25.61 1.26
N SER A 24 3.92 25.58 0.13
CA SER A 24 3.06 26.67 -0.35
C SER A 24 1.57 26.43 -0.04
N LYS A 25 1.12 25.18 -0.03
CA LYS A 25 -0.25 24.79 0.31
C LYS A 25 -0.30 24.27 1.75
N SER A 26 -1.26 24.78 2.54
CA SER A 26 -1.51 24.27 3.88
C SER A 26 -2.16 22.87 3.82
N LEU A 27 -2.05 22.09 4.90
CA LEU A 27 -2.70 20.79 4.98
C LEU A 27 -4.23 20.92 4.89
N GLU A 28 -4.81 21.94 5.53
CA GLU A 28 -6.25 22.23 5.47
C GLU A 28 -6.71 22.49 4.04
N THR A 29 -5.98 23.34 3.30
CA THR A 29 -6.26 23.62 1.89
C THR A 29 -6.19 22.33 1.05
N LEU A 30 -5.17 21.50 1.28
CA LEU A 30 -5.01 20.23 0.59
C LEU A 30 -6.13 19.23 0.92
N GLN A 31 -6.58 19.16 2.18
CA GLN A 31 -7.69 18.31 2.59
C GLN A 31 -9.00 18.76 1.94
N THR A 32 -9.31 20.06 2.00
CA THR A 32 -10.53 20.59 1.36
C THR A 32 -10.53 20.31 -0.14
N SER A 33 -9.39 20.49 -0.84
CA SER A 33 -9.29 20.17 -2.26
C SER A 33 -9.41 18.66 -2.51
N LEU A 34 -8.89 17.80 -1.63
CA LEU A 34 -8.99 16.35 -1.76
C LEU A 34 -10.43 15.87 -1.65
N ASP A 35 -11.17 16.40 -0.68
CA ASP A 35 -12.59 16.06 -0.47
C ASP A 35 -13.42 16.46 -1.70
N GLN A 36 -13.19 17.65 -2.26
CA GLN A 36 -13.86 18.08 -3.48
C GLN A 36 -13.51 17.20 -4.69
N ILE A 37 -12.25 16.77 -4.83
CA ILE A 37 -11.83 15.86 -5.90
C ILE A 37 -12.50 14.49 -5.73
N TYR A 38 -12.65 14.01 -4.49
CA TYR A 38 -13.36 12.76 -4.20
C TYR A 38 -14.83 12.83 -4.62
N ASP A 39 -15.52 13.93 -4.27
CA ASP A 39 -16.91 14.14 -4.68
C ASP A 39 -17.05 14.20 -6.21
N MET A 40 -16.10 14.85 -6.91
CA MET A 40 -16.09 14.88 -8.38
C MET A 40 -15.84 13.50 -8.97
N ALA A 41 -14.96 12.69 -8.38
CA ALA A 41 -14.70 11.33 -8.87
C ALA A 41 -15.96 10.48 -8.82
N ILE A 42 -16.77 10.60 -7.75
CA ILE A 42 -18.07 9.92 -7.63
C ILE A 42 -19.06 10.49 -8.64
N PHE A 43 -19.19 11.81 -8.71
CA PHE A 43 -20.20 12.47 -9.56
C PHE A 43 -20.01 12.15 -11.06
N TYR A 44 -18.77 12.10 -11.52
CA TYR A 44 -18.42 11.82 -12.91
C TYR A 44 -18.17 10.34 -13.21
N ASP A 45 -18.37 9.45 -12.23
CA ASP A 45 -18.10 8.01 -12.36
C ASP A 45 -16.68 7.73 -12.89
N ALA A 46 -15.69 8.38 -12.28
CA ALA A 46 -14.31 8.32 -12.73
C ALA A 46 -13.74 6.90 -12.60
N ASP A 47 -13.25 6.34 -13.71
CA ASP A 47 -12.80 4.95 -13.78
C ASP A 47 -11.27 4.83 -13.64
N ASN A 48 -10.80 3.88 -12.83
CA ASN A 48 -9.38 3.57 -12.65
C ASN A 48 -8.50 4.80 -12.31
N VAL A 49 -8.99 5.67 -11.42
CA VAL A 49 -8.26 6.83 -10.90
C VAL A 49 -7.78 6.58 -9.46
N ILE A 50 -6.53 6.92 -9.16
CA ILE A 50 -5.96 6.93 -7.80
C ILE A 50 -5.49 8.33 -7.49
N PHE A 51 -5.87 8.90 -6.34
CA PHE A 51 -5.42 10.23 -5.96
C PHE A 51 -5.22 10.37 -4.46
N GLY A 52 -4.41 11.35 -4.06
CA GLY A 52 -4.08 11.61 -2.67
C GLY A 52 -3.20 12.83 -2.51
N ILE A 53 -2.95 13.22 -1.26
CA ILE A 53 -1.98 14.27 -0.92
C ILE A 53 -0.59 13.64 -0.90
N PHE A 54 0.34 14.17 -1.70
CA PHE A 54 1.73 13.73 -1.73
C PHE A 54 2.60 14.77 -1.02
N PRO A 55 3.13 14.45 0.17
CA PRO A 55 3.87 15.41 0.99
C PRO A 55 5.11 15.98 0.30
N GLU A 56 5.81 15.18 -0.51
CA GLU A 56 7.01 15.61 -1.23
C GLU A 56 6.74 16.72 -2.24
N GLU A 57 5.56 16.67 -2.87
CA GLU A 57 5.11 17.63 -3.87
C GLU A 57 4.27 18.76 -3.26
N ASN A 58 3.91 18.64 -1.98
CA ASN A 58 2.95 19.50 -1.29
C ASN A 58 1.69 19.76 -2.13
N ASN A 59 1.21 18.72 -2.82
CA ASN A 59 0.09 18.81 -3.76
C ASN A 59 -0.74 17.53 -3.76
N ILE A 60 -1.93 17.62 -4.34
CA ILE A 60 -2.73 16.45 -4.69
C ILE A 60 -2.24 15.93 -6.03
N ILE A 61 -1.95 14.63 -6.09
CA ILE A 61 -1.57 13.96 -7.32
C ILE A 61 -2.70 13.02 -7.71
N ILE A 62 -3.06 13.03 -8.98
CA ILE A 62 -4.02 12.11 -9.59
C ILE A 62 -3.27 11.23 -10.57
N HIS A 63 -3.30 9.92 -10.35
CA HIS A 63 -2.74 8.91 -11.22
C HIS A 63 -3.85 8.19 -11.98
N MET A 64 -3.66 8.01 -13.28
CA MET A 64 -4.51 7.18 -14.13
C MET A 64 -3.69 6.63 -15.30
N TYR A 65 -4.16 5.57 -15.95
CA TYR A 65 -3.53 5.12 -17.20
C TYR A 65 -3.96 6.00 -18.39
N GLU A 66 -3.09 6.14 -19.38
CA GLU A 66 -3.34 6.94 -20.60
C GLU A 66 -4.63 6.54 -21.31
N ASP A 67 -5.00 5.26 -21.29
CA ASP A 67 -6.21 4.76 -21.95
C ASP A 67 -7.51 5.09 -21.22
N TYR A 68 -7.44 5.59 -19.98
CA TYR A 68 -8.59 6.15 -19.27
C TYR A 68 -8.70 7.68 -19.40
N GLN A 69 -7.77 8.35 -20.10
CA GLN A 69 -7.81 9.80 -20.22
C GLN A 69 -9.10 10.29 -20.89
N GLU A 70 -9.49 9.66 -22.01
CA GLU A 70 -10.69 10.05 -22.75
C GLU A 70 -11.96 9.73 -21.95
N ILE A 71 -11.99 8.57 -21.30
CA ILE A 71 -13.12 8.12 -20.45
C ILE A 71 -13.32 9.10 -19.30
N ASN A 72 -12.25 9.55 -18.66
CA ASN A 72 -12.28 10.44 -17.50
C ASN A 72 -12.21 11.92 -17.85
N GLN A 73 -12.37 12.32 -19.12
CA GLN A 73 -12.15 13.71 -19.53
C GLN A 73 -13.06 14.70 -18.78
N ALA A 74 -14.30 14.32 -18.49
CA ALA A 74 -15.23 15.14 -17.72
C ALA A 74 -14.75 15.37 -16.28
N PHE A 75 -14.29 14.31 -15.62
CA PHE A 75 -13.67 14.38 -14.30
C PHE A 75 -12.40 15.24 -14.31
N ILE A 76 -11.50 15.00 -15.27
CA ILE A 76 -10.24 15.76 -15.42
C ILE A 76 -10.51 17.27 -15.51
N ASN A 77 -11.49 17.67 -16.33
CA ASN A 77 -11.86 19.08 -16.49
C ASN A 77 -12.48 19.65 -15.21
N ALA A 78 -13.30 18.87 -14.51
CA ALA A 78 -13.97 19.32 -13.30
C ALA A 78 -13.01 19.53 -12.12
N VAL A 79 -11.89 18.80 -12.09
CA VAL A 79 -10.91 18.91 -10.99
C VAL A 79 -9.80 19.93 -11.23
N GLU A 80 -9.66 20.46 -12.44
CA GLU A 80 -8.66 21.48 -12.79
C GLU A 80 -8.65 22.69 -11.81
N PRO A 81 -9.81 23.25 -11.38
CA PRO A 81 -9.83 24.40 -10.48
C PRO A 81 -9.19 24.14 -9.10
N TYR A 82 -9.11 22.88 -8.66
CA TYR A 82 -8.47 22.51 -7.39
C TYR A 82 -6.94 22.38 -7.50
N GLY A 83 -6.40 22.52 -8.71
CA GLY A 83 -4.98 22.47 -9.02
C GLY A 83 -4.24 21.17 -8.65
N PRO A 84 -4.81 19.97 -8.86
CA PRO A 84 -4.06 18.73 -8.74
C PRO A 84 -3.02 18.61 -9.87
N LYS A 85 -1.96 17.84 -9.64
CA LYS A 85 -1.04 17.40 -10.71
C LYS A 85 -1.51 16.04 -11.21
N ILE A 86 -1.86 15.96 -12.49
CA ILE A 86 -2.34 14.72 -13.11
C ILE A 86 -1.18 14.04 -13.82
N ILE A 87 -0.97 12.75 -13.52
CA ILE A 87 0.09 11.91 -14.09
C ILE A 87 -0.57 10.75 -14.81
N PHE A 88 -0.31 10.65 -16.11
CA PHE A 88 -0.73 9.54 -16.95
C PHE A 88 0.38 8.51 -17.04
N HIS A 89 0.01 7.24 -16.83
CA HIS A 89 0.93 6.12 -16.98
C HIS A 89 0.61 5.37 -18.27
N PRO A 90 1.61 5.05 -19.11
CA PRO A 90 1.39 4.11 -20.19
C PRO A 90 0.99 2.77 -19.55
N ARG A 91 -0.05 2.13 -20.09
CA ARG A 91 -0.37 0.76 -19.69
C ARG A 91 0.78 -0.11 -20.15
N GLU A 92 1.58 -0.64 -19.22
CA GLU A 92 2.62 -1.61 -19.58
C GLU A 92 1.94 -2.83 -20.20
N ILE A 93 1.97 -2.92 -21.53
CA ILE A 93 1.74 -4.17 -22.23
C ILE A 93 2.89 -5.05 -21.79
N SER A 94 2.60 -6.06 -20.98
CA SER A 94 3.56 -7.08 -20.58
C SER A 94 4.13 -7.74 -21.84
N LEU A 95 5.20 -7.18 -22.40
CA LEU A 95 6.08 -7.88 -23.30
C LEU A 95 6.72 -8.97 -22.43
N ASN A 96 6.30 -10.21 -22.68
CA ASN A 96 6.97 -11.43 -22.23
C ASN A 96 8.42 -11.38 -22.72
N THR A 97 9.27 -10.64 -22.03
CA THR A 97 10.71 -10.84 -22.08
C THR A 97 10.97 -11.90 -21.04
N GLU A 98 11.03 -13.15 -21.50
CA GLU A 98 11.69 -14.23 -20.77
C GLU A 98 13.15 -13.82 -20.58
N ILE A 99 13.43 -13.08 -19.52
CA ILE A 99 14.78 -12.94 -19.03
C ILE A 99 15.12 -14.29 -18.43
N SER A 100 15.93 -15.07 -19.18
CA SER A 100 16.61 -16.25 -18.66
C SER A 100 17.56 -15.81 -17.55
N VAL A 101 17.04 -15.71 -16.33
CA VAL A 101 17.83 -15.53 -15.13
C VAL A 101 18.12 -16.91 -14.58
N ASN A 102 19.39 -17.29 -14.61
CA ASN A 102 19.92 -18.45 -13.89
C ASN A 102 19.27 -18.54 -12.51
N LYS A 103 18.53 -19.64 -12.23
CA LYS A 103 17.86 -19.91 -10.94
C LYS A 103 18.87 -19.92 -9.80
N ARG A 104 19.21 -18.73 -9.28
CA ARG A 104 19.58 -18.58 -7.88
C ARG A 104 18.29 -18.76 -7.10
N THR A 105 18.34 -19.52 -6.01
CA THR A 105 17.25 -19.63 -5.05
C THR A 105 16.94 -18.20 -4.56
N LEU A 106 15.93 -17.57 -5.15
CA LEU A 106 15.47 -16.25 -4.76
C LEU A 106 14.54 -16.46 -3.57
N ASP A 107 15.02 -16.14 -2.38
CA ASP A 107 14.14 -15.95 -1.23
C ASP A 107 13.20 -14.78 -1.55
N ILE A 108 11.92 -15.07 -1.70
CA ILE A 108 10.86 -14.09 -1.82
C ILE A 108 10.61 -13.53 -0.42
N LEU A 109 10.90 -12.24 -0.25
CA LEU A 109 10.69 -11.58 1.03
C LEU A 109 9.20 -11.37 1.29
N LEU A 110 8.77 -11.71 2.50
CA LEU A 110 7.44 -11.41 3.03
C LEU A 110 7.55 -10.16 3.90
N LEU A 111 7.02 -9.05 3.38
CA LEU A 111 7.05 -7.74 4.00
C LEU A 111 5.62 -7.28 4.32
N GLY A 112 5.48 -6.42 5.33
CA GLY A 112 4.24 -5.67 5.53
C GLY A 112 3.87 -4.86 4.29
N GLY A 113 2.59 -4.83 3.94
CA GLY A 113 2.05 -4.21 2.73
C GLY A 113 2.05 -5.11 1.48
N TYR A 114 2.62 -6.32 1.53
CA TYR A 114 2.49 -7.26 0.42
C TYR A 114 1.15 -8.00 0.43
N GLY A 115 0.70 -8.37 -0.77
CA GLY A 115 -0.57 -9.04 -0.96
C GLY A 115 -0.53 -10.51 -0.56
N ILE A 116 -1.64 -10.95 0.00
CA ILE A 116 -1.98 -12.35 0.24
C ILE A 116 -3.33 -12.62 -0.39
N VAL A 117 -3.53 -13.84 -0.88
CA VAL A 117 -4.78 -14.20 -1.55
C VAL A 117 -5.18 -15.60 -1.17
N ASN A 118 -6.46 -15.79 -0.89
CA ASN A 118 -7.06 -17.12 -0.74
C ASN A 118 -8.00 -17.38 -1.93
N GLN A 119 -8.90 -18.36 -1.80
CA GLN A 119 -9.82 -18.70 -2.88
C GLN A 119 -10.90 -17.62 -3.13
N HIS A 120 -11.14 -16.72 -2.18
CA HIS A 120 -12.29 -15.82 -2.16
C HIS A 120 -11.91 -14.34 -2.25
N LYS A 121 -10.79 -13.94 -1.64
CA LYS A 121 -10.40 -12.53 -1.47
C LYS A 121 -8.89 -12.34 -1.49
N GLY A 122 -8.49 -11.14 -1.91
CA GLY A 122 -7.13 -10.63 -1.80
C GLY A 122 -7.05 -9.64 -0.65
N CYS A 123 -6.03 -9.77 0.18
CA CYS A 123 -5.76 -8.93 1.33
C CYS A 123 -4.30 -8.50 1.38
N SER A 124 -3.93 -7.75 2.41
CA SER A 124 -2.55 -7.33 2.64
C SER A 124 -2.06 -7.80 3.99
N MET A 125 -0.79 -8.18 4.03
CA MET A 125 -0.09 -8.50 5.26
C MET A 125 0.29 -7.22 5.98
N VAL A 126 0.12 -7.16 7.29
CA VAL A 126 0.40 -5.95 8.06
C VAL A 126 1.76 -6.05 8.75
N PHE A 127 1.90 -6.96 9.71
CA PHE A 127 3.14 -7.13 10.49
C PHE A 127 3.47 -8.60 10.73
N LEU A 128 4.76 -8.87 10.89
CA LEU A 128 5.23 -10.13 11.44
C LEU A 128 5.07 -10.11 12.96
N ALA A 129 4.36 -11.08 13.51
CA ALA A 129 4.16 -11.26 14.93
C ALA A 129 4.83 -12.55 15.41
N LYS A 130 5.17 -12.58 16.69
CA LYS A 130 5.70 -13.77 17.37
C LYS A 130 5.06 -13.86 18.75
N ALA A 131 4.49 -15.01 19.08
CA ALA A 131 3.97 -15.24 20.42
C ALA A 131 5.12 -15.31 21.43
N LYS A 132 4.97 -14.67 22.61
CA LYS A 132 6.05 -14.55 23.61
C LYS A 132 6.64 -15.89 24.06
N ASN A 133 5.82 -16.96 24.05
CA ASN A 133 6.18 -18.29 24.56
C ASN A 133 6.24 -19.35 23.46
N GLU A 134 6.23 -18.97 22.18
CA GLU A 134 6.31 -19.91 21.07
C GLU A 134 7.44 -19.56 20.12
N THR A 135 7.98 -20.57 19.45
CA THR A 135 8.92 -20.39 18.34
C THR A 135 8.21 -20.05 17.03
N LYS A 136 6.87 -20.02 17.04
CA LYS A 136 6.03 -19.75 15.87
C LYS A 136 6.02 -18.27 15.53
N ASN A 137 6.08 -18.00 14.24
CA ASN A 137 5.88 -16.68 13.66
C ASN A 137 4.53 -16.65 12.97
N TYR A 138 3.89 -15.49 13.01
CA TYR A 138 2.59 -15.24 12.44
C TYR A 138 2.61 -14.02 11.57
N ILE A 139 1.73 -13.96 10.59
CA ILE A 139 1.43 -12.72 9.88
C ILE A 139 0.10 -12.18 10.39
N VAL A 140 0.10 -10.91 10.75
CA VAL A 140 -1.10 -10.17 11.12
C VAL A 140 -1.76 -9.63 9.85
N THR A 141 -3.06 -9.85 9.72
CA THR A 141 -3.95 -9.30 8.68
C THR A 141 -5.30 -8.93 9.31
N ALA A 142 -6.25 -8.43 8.54
CA ALA A 142 -7.63 -8.30 9.01
C ALA A 142 -8.29 -9.69 9.12
N GLU A 143 -9.17 -9.89 10.10
CA GLU A 143 -9.87 -11.16 10.34
C GLU A 143 -10.85 -11.46 9.20
N HIS A 144 -11.55 -10.43 8.71
CA HIS A 144 -12.46 -10.55 7.57
C HIS A 144 -11.74 -10.97 6.27
N CYS A 145 -10.41 -11.10 6.27
CA CYS A 145 -9.65 -11.73 5.18
C CYS A 145 -9.69 -13.26 5.22
N GLY A 146 -10.01 -13.87 6.35
CA GLY A 146 -10.11 -15.32 6.54
C GLY A 146 -11.49 -15.86 6.18
N ASP A 147 -11.53 -17.09 5.67
CA ASP A 147 -12.73 -17.93 5.46
C ASP A 147 -12.29 -19.42 5.58
N ASP A 148 -11.53 -19.80 6.61
CA ASP A 148 -10.96 -21.15 6.80
C ASP A 148 -10.08 -21.69 5.65
N THR A 149 -9.46 -20.79 4.87
CA THR A 149 -8.66 -21.14 3.70
C THR A 149 -7.19 -20.77 3.84
N GLU A 150 -6.34 -21.51 3.13
CA GLU A 150 -4.91 -21.21 3.01
C GLU A 150 -4.68 -19.94 2.18
N PHE A 151 -3.72 -19.12 2.62
CA PHE A 151 -3.27 -17.95 1.90
C PHE A 151 -2.02 -18.24 1.09
N PHE A 152 -1.98 -17.65 -0.11
CA PHE A 152 -0.86 -17.70 -1.03
C PHE A 152 -0.29 -16.31 -1.23
N TYR A 153 1.01 -16.25 -1.46
CA TYR A 153 1.70 -15.00 -1.68
C TYR A 153 1.30 -14.37 -3.02
N ARG A 154 1.05 -13.06 -3.00
CA ARG A 154 0.80 -12.27 -4.20
C ARG A 154 1.51 -10.92 -4.09
N ALA A 155 2.60 -10.77 -4.84
CA ALA A 155 3.19 -9.45 -5.02
C ALA A 155 2.17 -8.49 -5.66
N TRP A 156 2.24 -7.21 -5.30
CA TRP A 156 1.35 -6.19 -5.86
C TRP A 156 1.48 -6.13 -7.38
N ASN A 157 0.37 -6.00 -8.10
CA ASN A 157 0.30 -5.99 -9.57
C ASN A 157 0.88 -7.23 -10.26
N LYS A 158 1.08 -8.34 -9.53
CA LYS A 158 1.46 -9.63 -10.10
C LYS A 158 0.34 -10.65 -9.91
N PRO A 159 0.25 -11.67 -10.78
CA PRO A 159 -0.64 -12.78 -10.56
C PRO A 159 -0.29 -13.49 -9.24
N ARG A 160 -1.27 -14.20 -8.68
CA ARG A 160 -1.01 -15.06 -7.51
C ARG A 160 0.12 -16.04 -7.81
N THR A 161 0.95 -16.29 -6.82
CA THR A 161 1.94 -17.36 -6.88
C THR A 161 1.37 -18.65 -6.28
N ASN A 162 2.05 -19.78 -6.47
CA ASN A 162 1.74 -21.02 -5.76
C ASN A 162 2.48 -21.13 -4.41
N GLU A 163 3.06 -20.02 -3.93
CA GLU A 163 3.84 -19.99 -2.70
C GLU A 163 2.89 -19.85 -1.50
N LEU A 164 2.71 -20.96 -0.78
CA LEU A 164 1.87 -21.03 0.41
C LEU A 164 2.45 -20.16 1.53
N VAL A 165 1.66 -19.22 2.04
CA VAL A 165 1.98 -18.44 3.25
C VAL A 165 1.55 -19.23 4.49
N GLY A 166 0.30 -19.69 4.51
CA GLY A 166 -0.26 -20.48 5.60
C GLY A 166 -1.75 -20.26 5.80
N PRO A 167 -2.39 -21.02 6.70
CA PRO A 167 -3.79 -20.83 7.09
C PRO A 167 -3.94 -19.72 8.14
N MET A 168 -5.10 -19.06 8.15
CA MET A 168 -5.50 -18.23 9.28
C MET A 168 -5.90 -19.12 10.46
N LEU A 169 -5.49 -18.74 11.67
CA LEU A 169 -5.96 -19.37 12.89
C LEU A 169 -7.46 -19.09 13.08
N PRO A 170 -8.23 -20.06 13.60
CA PRO A 170 -9.64 -19.84 13.88
C PRO A 170 -9.82 -18.66 14.84
N ASP A 171 -10.87 -17.87 14.61
CA ASP A 171 -11.19 -16.72 15.45
C ASP A 171 -11.49 -17.17 16.89
N GLU A 172 -10.84 -16.53 17.85
CA GLU A 172 -11.12 -16.71 19.28
C GLU A 172 -11.80 -15.47 19.90
N ASN A 173 -12.02 -14.39 19.12
CA ASN A 173 -12.56 -13.11 19.61
C ASN A 173 -13.32 -12.33 18.53
N GLU A 174 -14.63 -12.51 18.47
CA GLU A 174 -15.60 -11.81 17.58
C GLU A 174 -15.61 -10.26 17.71
N HIS A 175 -14.73 -9.66 18.51
CA HIS A 175 -14.72 -8.23 18.83
C HIS A 175 -13.62 -7.44 18.11
N TYR A 176 -12.64 -8.10 17.48
CA TYR A 176 -11.54 -7.44 16.80
C TYR A 176 -11.31 -8.02 15.42
N ASP A 177 -11.32 -7.17 14.39
CA ASP A 177 -11.01 -7.53 13.01
C ASP A 177 -9.49 -7.74 12.81
N VAL A 178 -8.93 -8.71 13.52
CA VAL A 178 -7.50 -9.07 13.52
C VAL A 178 -7.34 -10.57 13.31
N GLY A 179 -6.78 -10.95 12.16
CA GLY A 179 -6.46 -12.32 11.80
C GLY A 179 -4.97 -12.62 11.95
N LEU A 180 -4.64 -13.83 12.42
CA LEU A 180 -3.27 -14.36 12.50
C LEU A 180 -3.11 -15.52 11.54
N ILE A 181 -2.12 -15.45 10.65
CA ILE A 181 -1.76 -16.53 9.72
C ILE A 181 -0.55 -17.29 10.26
N ASP A 182 -0.68 -18.61 10.44
CA ASP A 182 0.40 -19.47 10.94
C ASP A 182 1.42 -19.77 9.83
N LEU A 183 2.69 -19.40 10.05
CA LEU A 183 3.78 -19.62 9.10
C LEU A 183 4.48 -20.98 9.24
N SER A 184 3.99 -21.88 10.09
CA SER A 184 4.64 -23.18 10.36
C SER A 184 4.81 -24.04 9.10
N ASN A 185 3.89 -23.92 8.13
CA ASN A 185 3.90 -24.67 6.87
C ASN A 185 4.19 -23.76 5.65
N MET A 186 4.72 -22.57 5.88
CA MET A 186 5.04 -21.62 4.83
C MET A 186 6.04 -22.22 3.83
N SER A 187 5.89 -21.87 2.55
CA SER A 187 6.81 -22.30 1.49
C SER A 187 8.26 -21.94 1.83
N LYS A 188 9.19 -22.83 1.49
CA LYS A 188 10.64 -22.61 1.71
C LYS A 188 11.23 -21.45 0.91
N PHE A 189 10.54 -21.00 -0.13
CA PHE A 189 10.96 -19.87 -0.97
C PHE A 189 10.55 -18.53 -0.37
N LEU A 190 9.76 -18.56 0.69
CA LEU A 190 9.23 -17.39 1.37
C LEU A 190 10.07 -17.10 2.61
N LYS A 191 10.38 -15.83 2.86
CA LYS A 191 11.16 -15.38 4.01
C LYS A 191 10.50 -14.19 4.71
N PRO A 192 9.86 -14.39 5.88
CA PRO A 192 9.26 -13.29 6.64
C PRO A 192 10.33 -12.37 7.19
N LEU A 193 10.09 -11.06 7.05
CA LEU A 193 10.92 -10.04 7.65
C LEU A 193 10.01 -9.02 8.37
N PRO A 194 10.40 -8.55 9.58
CA PRO A 194 9.69 -7.49 10.28
C PRO A 194 10.02 -6.13 9.65
N SER A 195 9.63 -5.96 8.39
CA SER A 195 9.85 -4.75 7.61
C SER A 195 8.63 -4.49 6.73
N ILE A 196 8.35 -3.21 6.52
CA ILE A 196 7.25 -2.74 5.67
C ILE A 196 7.84 -2.46 4.29
N ARG A 197 7.14 -2.86 3.24
CA ARG A 197 7.48 -2.45 1.88
C ARG A 197 7.38 -0.92 1.80
N ASN A 198 8.52 -0.27 1.59
CA ASN A 198 8.56 1.13 1.17
C ASN A 198 8.92 1.15 -0.32
N THR A 199 8.01 1.59 -1.18
CA THR A 199 8.28 1.81 -2.61
C THR A 199 8.41 3.28 -2.97
N ASP A 200 8.39 4.16 -1.97
CA ASP A 200 8.50 5.61 -2.15
C ASP A 200 9.96 6.08 -2.01
N SER A 201 10.92 5.24 -2.42
CA SER A 201 12.36 5.52 -2.37
C SER A 201 13.03 5.32 -3.72
#